data_AF-A0A7V5WN82-F1
#
_entry.id   AF-A0A7V5WN82-F1
#
_cell.length_a   1.000
_cell.length_b   1.000
_cell.length_c   1.000
_cell.angle_alpha   90.00
_cell.angle_beta   90.00
_cell.angle_gamma   90.00
#
_symmetry.space_group_name_H-M   'P 1'
#
loop_
_entity.id
_entity.type
_entity.pdbx_description
1 polymer ?
#
loop_
_entity_poly.entity_id
_entity_poly.type
_entity_poly.pdbx_seq_one_letter_code
_entity_poly.pdbx_strand_id
1 'polypeptide(L)' 'MKLWRLTSEPYHSIYDAFSGEGAALAGGRWNLPNKRVIYMAESL' A
#
# COMPACT_ATOMS: atom_id res chain seq x y z
N MET A 1 12.02 -13.38 3.50
CA MET A 1 10.72 -13.32 2.80
C MET A 1 10.79 -12.15 1.81
N LYS A 2 10.42 -12.36 0.54
CA LYS A 2 10.38 -11.29 -0.48
C LYS A 2 8.92 -11.01 -0.82
N LEU A 3 8.53 -9.74 -0.82
CA LEU A 3 7.16 -9.30 -1.09
C LEU A 3 7.16 -8.30 -2.25
N TRP A 4 6.00 -8.21 -2.90
CA TRP A 4 5.79 -7.39 -4.07
C TRP A 4 4.62 -6.43 -3.85
N ARG A 5 4.76 -5.22 -4.37
CA ARG A 5 3.71 -4.21 -4.42
C ARG A 5 3.85 -3.44 -5.72
N LEU A 6 2.75 -3.31 -6.44
CA LEU A 6 2.63 -2.41 -7.58
C LEU A 6 2.10 -1.06 -7.10
N THR A 7 2.71 0.02 -7.58
CA THR A 7 2.30 1.40 -7.30
C THR A 7 2.24 2.17 -8.60
N SER A 8 1.32 3.13 -8.68
CA SER A 8 1.27 4.07 -9.80
C SER A 8 2.24 5.23 -9.56
N GLU A 9 2.72 5.86 -10.63
CA GLU A 9 3.38 7.15 -10.50
C GLU A 9 2.41 8.21 -9.95
N PRO A 10 2.88 9.18 -9.14
CA PRO A 10 4.27 9.37 -8.68
C PRO A 10 4.63 8.58 -7.41
N TYR A 11 3.76 7.72 -6.91
CA TYR A 11 3.86 7.07 -5.59
C TYR A 11 4.81 5.87 -5.53
N HIS A 12 5.74 5.74 -6.49
CA HIS A 12 6.74 4.66 -6.51
C HIS A 12 7.90 4.91 -5.54
N SER A 13 8.01 6.12 -4.97
CA SER A 13 9.06 6.43 -4.01
C SER A 13 8.97 5.48 -2.82
N ILE A 14 10.10 5.12 -2.21
CA ILE A 14 10.09 4.20 -1.06
C ILE A 14 9.27 4.74 0.11
N TYR A 15 9.18 6.07 0.24
CA TYR A 15 8.40 6.70 1.30
C TYR A 15 6.89 6.58 1.02
N ASP A 16 6.47 6.79 -0.23
CA ASP A 16 5.06 6.77 -0.61
C ASP A 16 4.52 5.34 -0.75
N ALA A 17 5.32 4.45 -1.32
CA ALA A 17 4.95 3.04 -1.53
C ALA A 17 4.66 2.31 -0.20
N PHE A 18 5.29 2.74 0.89
CA PHE A 18 5.19 2.13 2.21
C PHE A 18 4.62 3.07 3.30
N SER A 19 4.02 4.21 2.93
CA SER A 19 3.35 5.10 3.90
C SER A 19 2.01 4.54 4.39
N GLY A 20 1.32 3.77 3.52
CA GLY A 20 -0.04 3.27 3.77
C GLY A 20 -1.13 4.34 3.70
N GLU A 21 -0.82 5.56 3.25
CA GLU A 21 -1.76 6.68 3.22
C GLU A 21 -2.91 6.46 2.23
N GLY A 22 -2.63 5.91 1.04
CA GLY A 22 -3.68 5.60 0.07
C GLY A 22 -4.74 4.65 0.64
N ALA A 23 -4.33 3.62 1.38
CA ALA A 23 -5.25 2.71 2.05
C ALA A 23 -5.98 3.37 3.23
N ALA A 24 -5.34 4.31 3.93
CA ALA A 24 -6.00 5.07 4.99
C ALA A 24 -7.08 6.01 4.43
N LEU A 25 -6.87 6.59 3.25
CA LEU A 25 -7.84 7.48 2.60
C LEU A 25 -9.03 6.71 2.00
N ALA A 26 -8.77 5.62 1.26
CA ALA A 26 -9.80 4.90 0.52
C ALA A 26 -10.43 3.74 1.31
N GLY A 27 -9.73 3.19 2.32
CA GLY A 27 -10.02 1.87 2.85
C GLY A 27 -9.62 0.76 1.87
N GLY A 28 -10.00 -0.47 2.18
CA GLY A 28 -9.78 -1.61 1.31
C GLY A 28 -10.46 -2.86 1.85
N ARG A 29 -10.21 -4.00 1.21
CA ARG A 29 -10.83 -5.27 1.62
C ARG A 29 -10.54 -5.63 3.07
N TRP A 30 -9.36 -5.27 3.56
CA TRP A 30 -8.86 -5.66 4.88
C TRP A 30 -8.63 -4.48 5.84
N ASN A 31 -9.02 -3.25 5.46
CA ASN A 31 -8.95 -2.10 6.34
C ASN A 31 -10.11 -1.13 6.14
N LEU A 32 -10.57 -0.55 7.24
CA LEU A 32 -11.45 0.61 7.20
C LEU A 32 -10.64 1.89 6.90
N PRO A 33 -11.28 2.94 6.37
CA PRO A 33 -10.67 4.27 6.27
C PRO A 33 -10.12 4.76 7.63
N ASN A 34 -9.13 5.66 7.59
CA ASN A 34 -8.34 6.16 8.72
C ASN A 34 -7.42 5.12 9.40
N LYS A 35 -7.23 3.94 8.79
CA LYS A 35 -6.24 2.94 9.21
C LYS A 35 -5.18 2.77 8.12
N ARG A 36 -3.92 3.08 8.45
CA ARG A 36 -2.78 2.89 7.55
C ARG A 36 -2.40 1.42 7.49
N VAL A 37 -2.42 0.86 6.28
CA VAL A 37 -1.96 -0.50 5.97
C VAL A 37 -1.27 -0.52 4.61
N ILE A 38 -0.46 -1.55 4.35
CA ILE A 38 0.26 -1.75 3.09
C ILE A 38 -0.18 -3.09 2.51
N TYR A 39 -0.75 -3.07 1.31
CA TYR A 39 -1.11 -4.28 0.57
C TYR A 39 0.11 -4.77 -0.21
N MET A 40 0.47 -6.04 -0.02
CA MET A 40 1.59 -6.71 -0.68
C MET A 40 1.21 -8.15 -1.04
N ALA A 41 1.92 -8.74 -1.99
CA ALA A 41 1.78 -10.12 -2.42
C ALA A 41 3.11 -10.87 -2.32
N GLU A 42 3.06 -12.20 -2.16
CA GLU A 42 4.24 -13.06 -2.09
C GLU A 42 4.89 -13.31 -3.47
N SER A 43 4.13 -13.09 -4.54
CA SER A 43 4.57 -13.14 -5.94
C SER A 43 4.20 -11.85 -6.67
N LEU A 44 4.90 -11.56 -7.76
CA LEU A 44 4.59 -10.44 -8.66
C LEU A 44 3.36 -10.75 -9.52
#